data_AF-A0A9E5NL33-F1
#
_entry.id   AF-A0A9E5NL33-F1
#
_cell.length_a   1.000
_cell.length_b   1.000
_cell.length_c   1.000
_cell.angle_alpha   90.00
_cell.angle_beta   90.00
_cell.angle_gamma   90.00
#
_symmetry.space_group_name_H-M   'P 1'
#
loop_
_entity.id
_entity.type
_entity.pdbx_description
1 polymer ?
#
loop_
_entity_poly.entity_id
_entity_poly.type
_entity_poly.pdbx_seq_one_letter_code
_entity_poly.pdbx_strand_id
1 'polypeptide(L)'
;MAITDDPQAGPEYTVDKVAYLAFFSVEQGGIVLVGDRVTVGEVEIGEVVGFDLTHFPNHMNILVGAKERKTGLELELGLGDLVAFGSTL
;
A
#
# COMPACT_ATOMS: atom_id res chain seq x y z
N MET A 1 -5.65 1.53 1.61
CA MET A 1 -4.38 1.25 0.92
C MET A 1 -4.57 1.44 -0.56
N ALA A 2 -3.71 2.25 -1.18
CA ALA A 2 -3.68 2.46 -2.62
C ALA A 2 -2.42 1.84 -3.21
N ILE A 3 -2.48 1.44 -4.46
CA ILE A 3 -1.35 0.89 -5.23
C ILE A 3 -1.12 1.71 -6.49
N THR A 4 0.13 1.77 -6.94
CA THR A 4 0.52 2.31 -8.24
C THR A 4 1.53 1.39 -8.91
N ASP A 5 1.55 1.39 -10.24
CA ASP A 5 2.59 0.75 -11.05
C ASP A 5 3.50 1.77 -11.73
N ASP A 6 3.45 3.04 -11.31
CA ASP A 6 4.34 4.06 -11.81
C ASP A 6 5.77 3.81 -11.31
N PRO A 7 6.74 3.52 -12.20
CA PRO A 7 8.11 3.21 -11.80
C PRO A 7 8.86 4.41 -11.21
N GLN A 8 8.32 5.63 -11.32
CA GLN A 8 8.88 6.85 -10.73
C GLN A 8 8.26 7.19 -9.37
N ALA A 9 7.27 6.41 -8.90
CA ALA A 9 6.59 6.67 -7.64
C ALA A 9 7.58 6.69 -6.47
N GLY A 10 7.51 7.76 -5.68
CA GLY A 10 8.39 7.98 -4.54
C GLY A 10 8.16 9.35 -3.92
N PRO A 11 8.91 9.68 -2.84
CA PRO A 11 8.90 11.02 -2.27
C PRO A 11 9.18 12.09 -3.33
N GLU A 12 8.54 13.26 -3.19
CA GLU A 12 8.66 14.41 -4.09
C GLU A 12 8.11 14.22 -5.52
N TYR A 13 7.66 13.02 -5.89
CA TYR A 13 7.04 12.73 -7.19
C TYR A 13 5.51 12.71 -7.10
N THR A 14 4.83 13.33 -8.07
CA THR A 14 3.37 13.27 -8.17
C THR A 14 2.94 11.99 -8.88
N VAL A 15 2.15 11.16 -8.20
CA VAL A 15 1.59 9.93 -8.77
C VAL A 15 0.12 10.16 -9.16
N ASP A 16 -0.14 10.24 -10.46
CA ASP A 16 -1.50 10.49 -10.98
C ASP A 16 -2.34 9.22 -11.18
N LYS A 17 -1.71 8.04 -11.18
CA LYS A 17 -2.36 6.77 -11.51
C LYS A 17 -2.31 5.80 -10.34
N VAL A 18 -3.40 5.75 -9.58
CA VAL A 18 -3.55 4.87 -8.41
C VAL A 18 -4.79 3.97 -8.54
N ALA A 19 -4.74 2.82 -7.90
CA ALA A 19 -5.89 1.94 -7.69
C ALA A 19 -6.04 1.61 -6.20
N TYR A 20 -7.27 1.47 -5.71
CA TYR A 20 -7.53 1.11 -4.32
C TYR A 20 -7.59 -0.39 -4.17
N LEU A 21 -6.73 -0.96 -3.32
CA LEU A 21 -6.65 -2.41 -3.14
C LEU A 21 -7.42 -2.89 -1.90
N ALA A 22 -7.27 -2.20 -0.77
CA ALA A 22 -7.83 -2.68 0.49
C ALA A 22 -8.15 -1.55 1.49
N PHE A 23 -9.16 -1.82 2.32
CA PHE A 23 -9.37 -1.17 3.62
C PHE A 23 -8.94 -2.16 4.71
N PHE A 24 -8.29 -1.67 5.75
CA PHE A 24 -7.83 -2.50 6.87
C PHE A 24 -7.85 -1.70 8.17
N SER A 25 -7.92 -2.40 9.31
CA SER A 25 -7.76 -1.83 10.65
C SER A 25 -6.35 -2.07 11.16
N VAL A 26 -5.82 -1.12 11.95
CA VAL A 26 -4.52 -1.28 12.60
C VAL A 26 -4.72 -2.03 13.92
N GLU A 27 -4.26 -3.27 14.00
CA GLU A 27 -4.30 -4.06 15.23
C GLU A 27 -3.09 -3.82 16.13
N GLN A 28 -1.92 -3.62 15.52
CA GLN A 28 -0.67 -3.31 16.20
C GLN A 28 -0.13 -1.97 15.68
N GLY A 29 0.04 -1.01 16.58
CA GLY A 29 0.65 0.28 16.26
C GLY A 29 2.14 0.14 15.96
N GLY A 30 2.67 1.09 15.19
CA GLY A 30 4.07 1.11 14.78
C GLY A 30 4.40 2.32 13.92
N ILE A 31 5.55 2.27 13.27
CA ILE A 31 5.98 3.27 12.29
C ILE A 31 6.03 2.57 10.93
N VAL A 32 5.36 3.14 9.93
CA VAL A 32 5.47 2.72 8.53
C VAL A 32 6.31 3.76 7.79
N LEU A 33 7.34 3.30 7.08
CA LEU A 33 8.27 4.13 6.35
C LEU A 33 8.22 3.83 4.85
N VAL A 34 8.65 4.80 4.05
CA VAL A 34 8.93 4.56 2.63
C VAL A 34 10.02 3.49 2.52
N GLY A 35 9.79 2.49 1.66
CA GLY A 35 10.63 1.31 1.48
C GLY A 35 10.20 0.09 2.31
N ASP A 36 9.20 0.21 3.20
CA ASP A 36 8.67 -0.96 3.90
C ASP A 36 7.96 -1.90 2.90
N ARG A 37 8.27 -3.20 2.99
CA ARG A 37 7.58 -4.23 2.22
C ARG A 37 6.17 -4.41 2.75
N VAL A 38 5.24 -4.61 1.82
CA VAL A 38 3.81 -4.77 2.11
C VAL A 38 3.32 -6.12 1.64
N THR A 39 2.72 -6.87 2.55
CA THR A 39 2.05 -8.15 2.25
C THR A 39 0.59 -8.11 2.69
N VAL A 40 -0.24 -8.91 2.02
CA VAL A 40 -1.62 -9.21 2.42
C VAL A 40 -1.76 -10.73 2.43
N GLY A 41 -1.95 -11.31 3.62
CA GLY A 41 -1.81 -12.76 3.80
C GLY A 41 -0.42 -13.22 3.38
N GLU A 42 -0.35 -14.19 2.46
CA GLU A 42 0.92 -14.70 1.91
C GLU A 42 1.38 -13.95 0.63
N VAL A 43 0.58 -12.99 0.15
CA VAL A 43 0.83 -12.29 -1.12
C VAL A 43 1.65 -11.02 -0.88
N GLU A 44 2.80 -10.93 -1.54
CA GLU A 44 3.55 -9.67 -1.61
C GLU A 44 2.89 -8.72 -2.60
N ILE A 45 2.58 -7.51 -2.11
CA ILE A 45 1.99 -6.45 -2.94
C ILE A 45 3.09 -5.56 -3.53
N GLY A 46 4.10 -5.22 -2.73
CA GLY A 46 5.19 -4.35 -3.13
C GLY A 46 5.79 -3.59 -1.95
N GLU A 47 6.15 -2.33 -2.15
CA GLU A 47 6.82 -1.49 -1.15
C GLU A 47 6.09 -0.16 -0.96
N VAL A 48 6.13 0.42 0.24
CA VAL A 48 5.58 1.75 0.49
C VAL A 48 6.41 2.79 -0.27
N VAL A 49 5.76 3.56 -1.14
CA VAL A 49 6.40 4.63 -1.93
C VAL A 49 5.98 6.03 -1.50
N GLY A 50 4.96 6.14 -0.66
CA GLY A 50 4.53 7.42 -0.11
C GLY A 50 3.17 7.36 0.61
N PHE A 51 2.63 8.54 0.88
CA PHE A 51 1.36 8.72 1.56
C PHE A 51 0.53 9.79 0.84
N ASP A 52 -0.78 9.55 0.73
CA ASP A 52 -1.74 10.49 0.12
C ASP A 52 -2.65 11.09 1.20
N LEU A 53 -2.66 12.43 1.23
CA LEU A 53 -3.40 13.25 2.19
C LEU A 53 -4.60 13.97 1.55
N THR A 54 -4.99 13.64 0.32
CA THR A 54 -6.08 14.31 -0.41
C THR A 54 -7.40 14.35 0.38
N HIS A 55 -7.65 13.34 1.22
CA HIS A 55 -8.86 13.22 2.03
C HIS A 55 -8.67 13.61 3.51
N PHE A 56 -7.53 14.23 3.86
CA PHE A 56 -7.29 14.69 5.22
C PHE A 56 -8.32 15.77 5.62
N PRO A 57 -8.85 15.78 6.87
CA PRO A 57 -8.47 14.97 8.02
C PRO A 57 -9.25 13.65 8.19
N ASN A 58 -10.06 13.24 7.21
CA ASN A 58 -10.90 12.05 7.35
C ASN A 58 -10.06 10.75 7.40
N HIS A 59 -9.18 10.57 6.42
CA HIS A 59 -8.20 9.49 6.39
C HIS A 59 -6.99 9.85 5.51
N MET A 60 -5.94 9.06 5.64
CA MET A 60 -4.75 9.07 4.79
C MET A 60 -4.66 7.72 4.08
N ASN A 61 -4.20 7.71 2.82
CA ASN A 61 -3.84 6.48 2.13
C ASN A 61 -2.35 6.22 2.26
N ILE A 62 -1.97 4.97 2.55
CA ILE A 62 -0.62 4.47 2.30
C ILE A 62 -0.56 4.06 0.82
N LEU A 63 0.41 4.60 0.09
CA LEU A 63 0.63 4.31 -1.32
C LEU A 63 1.74 3.26 -1.46
N VAL A 64 1.42 2.16 -2.13
CA VAL A 64 2.33 1.03 -2.37
C VAL A 64 2.69 0.97 -3.85
N GLY A 65 3.99 0.95 -4.15
CA GLY A 65 4.51 0.67 -5.48
C GLY A 65 4.46 -0.83 -5.74
N ALA A 66 3.73 -1.24 -6.77
CA ALA A 66 3.59 -2.61 -7.22
C ALA A 66 4.08 -2.73 -8.67
N LYS A 67 4.44 -3.95 -9.11
CA LYS A 67 4.85 -4.17 -10.51
C LYS A 67 3.68 -3.96 -11.48
N GLU A 68 2.48 -4.33 -11.07
CA GLU A 68 1.25 -4.25 -11.85
C GLU A 68 0.10 -3.85 -10.91
N ARG A 69 -0.83 -3.01 -11.39
CA ARG A 69 -2.08 -2.73 -10.68
C ARG A 69 -3.07 -3.89 -10.85
N LYS A 70 -3.03 -4.85 -9.94
CA LYS A 70 -4.00 -5.96 -9.87
C LYS A 70 -5.11 -5.68 -8.86
N THR A 71 -6.30 -6.16 -9.14
CA THR A 71 -7.43 -6.16 -8.21
C THR A 71 -7.23 -7.20 -7.11
N GLY A 72 -7.97 -7.06 -6.00
CA GLY A 72 -7.96 -8.08 -4.94
C GLY A 72 -8.37 -9.46 -5.44
N LEU A 73 -9.27 -9.55 -6.43
CA LEU A 73 -9.69 -10.82 -7.02
C LEU A 73 -8.56 -11.49 -7.82
N GLU A 74 -7.81 -10.72 -8.62
CA GLU A 74 -6.66 -11.24 -9.38
C GLU A 74 -5.48 -11.65 -8.50
N LEU A 75 -5.43 -11.12 -7.28
CA LEU A 75 -4.46 -11.47 -6.24
C LEU A 75 -5.01 -12.53 -5.27
N GLU A 76 -6.23 -13.02 -5.47
CA GLU A 76 -6.92 -13.99 -4.61
C GLU A 76 -7.01 -13.57 -3.13
N LEU A 77 -7.10 -12.26 -2.87
CA LEU A 77 -7.18 -11.70 -1.52
C LEU A 77 -8.59 -11.91 -0.93
N GLY A 78 -8.62 -12.27 0.35
CA GLY A 78 -9.82 -12.46 1.15
C GLY A 78 -10.05 -11.36 2.18
N LEU A 79 -11.31 -11.26 2.63
CA LEU A 79 -11.61 -10.49 3.83
C LEU A 79 -11.02 -11.18 5.06
N GLY A 80 -10.33 -10.40 5.89
CA GLY A 80 -9.65 -10.92 7.09
C GLY A 80 -8.18 -11.26 6.86
N ASP A 81 -7.67 -11.18 5.64
CA ASP A 81 -6.24 -11.34 5.38
C ASP A 81 -5.46 -10.23 6.08
N LEU A 82 -4.37 -10.62 6.75
CA LEU A 82 -3.54 -9.71 7.52
C LEU A 82 -2.70 -8.84 6.58
N VAL A 83 -2.76 -7.52 6.79
CA VAL A 83 -1.88 -6.57 6.13
C VAL A 83 -0.67 -6.35 7.03
N ALA A 84 0.53 -6.61 6.53
CA ALA A 84 1.78 -6.38 7.26
C ALA A 84 2.65 -5.37 6.52
N PHE A 85 3.28 -4.49 7.30
CA PHE A 85 4.29 -3.54 6.86
C PHE A 85 5.58 -3.86 7.59
N GLY A 86 6.69 -4.00 6.88
CA GLY A 86 7.95 -4.29 7.54
C GLY A 86 9.17 -4.08 6.67
N SER A 87 10.25 -3.67 7.31
CA SER A 87 11.58 -3.61 6.73
C SER A 87 12.29 -4.96 6.86
N THR A 88 13.23 -5.25 5.95
CA THR A 88 14.20 -6.35 6.07
C THR A 88 15.49 -5.94 6.79
N LEU A 89 15.55 -4.74 7.38
CA LEU A 89 16.70 -4.26 8.16
C LEU A 89 17.02 -5.13 9.39
#